data_AF-A0A377JKT4-F1
#
_entry.id   AF-A0A377JKT4-F1
#
_cell.length_a   1.000
_cell.length_b   1.000
_cell.length_c   1.000
_cell.angle_alpha   90.00
_cell.angle_beta   90.00
_cell.angle_gamma   90.00
#
_symmetry.space_group_name_H-M   'P 1'
#
loop_
_entity.id
_entity.type
_entity.pdbx_description
1 polymer ?
#
loop_
_entity_poly.entity_id
_entity_poly.type
_entity_poly.pdbx_seq_one_letter_code
_entity_poly.pdbx_strand_id
1 'polypeptide(L)'
;MRTFLKLTWISTALLLTACSSISKEPVKHIDMYVKPYYDARDGRLEQINVNKDIDALLLKNTQKDFESAVNIIEKKVDFVSPMTMFALSARAYDFGLRDEAVKWFYRGQNRLITALYVLDLDKLTVSNNTAFGQLVGQHVNPYAFCDLNKQHKAAQDAIDWAKNHPYQTVFLPQLPSKHQDRKQALKEAEAKLDARLVEQDRYFANSENKAKWEKERQDNLVNERFCW
;
A
#
# COMPACT_ATOMS: atom_id res chain seq x y z
N MET A 1 -13.42 24.60 16.58
CA MET A 1 -13.20 24.75 15.13
C MET A 1 -12.70 23.39 14.60
N ARG A 2 -13.59 22.59 14.00
CA ARG A 2 -13.26 21.24 13.51
C ARG A 2 -12.42 21.38 12.24
N THR A 3 -11.12 21.16 12.34
CA THR A 3 -10.24 21.00 11.20
C THR A 3 -10.60 19.70 10.50
N PHE A 4 -11.43 19.79 9.45
CA PHE A 4 -11.58 18.72 8.47
C PHE A 4 -10.19 18.45 7.89
N LEU A 5 -9.61 17.31 8.26
CA LEU A 5 -8.45 16.74 7.58
C LEU A 5 -8.92 16.44 6.15
N LYS A 6 -8.63 17.35 5.21
CA LYS A 6 -8.90 17.11 3.78
C LYS A 6 -8.13 15.83 3.41
N LEU A 7 -8.87 14.77 3.12
CA LEU A 7 -8.35 13.51 2.64
C LEU A 7 -7.92 13.69 1.17
N THR A 8 -6.94 14.54 0.90
CA THR A 8 -6.28 14.65 -0.40
C THR A 8 -5.30 13.48 -0.53
N TRP A 9 -5.85 12.30 -0.77
CA TRP A 9 -5.11 11.07 -1.11
C TRP A 9 -5.49 10.59 -2.52
N ILE A 10 -5.78 11.53 -3.43
CA ILE A 10 -6.03 11.23 -4.86
C ILE A 10 -4.82 11.66 -5.72
N SER A 11 -3.91 12.49 -5.21
CA SER A 11 -2.71 12.88 -5.95
C SER A 11 -1.59 13.21 -4.98
N THR A 12 -0.77 12.21 -4.63
CA THR A 12 0.54 12.45 -4.02
C THR A 12 1.57 11.57 -4.70
N ALA A 13 1.72 11.80 -6.00
CA ALA A 13 2.89 11.48 -6.79
C ALA A 13 2.96 12.64 -7.81
N LEU A 14 4.01 13.41 -8.00
CA LEU A 14 5.40 13.34 -7.59
C LEU A 14 5.85 14.77 -7.23
N LEU A 15 6.50 14.97 -6.10
CA LEU A 15 7.39 16.12 -5.91
C LEU A 15 8.82 15.59 -5.93
N LEU A 16 9.33 15.28 -7.11
CA LEU A 16 10.76 15.06 -7.32
C LEU A 16 11.41 16.41 -7.62
N THR A 17 11.85 17.11 -6.58
CA THR A 17 12.80 18.22 -6.71
C THR A 17 14.22 17.69 -6.52
N ALA A 18 14.95 17.48 -7.62
CA ALA A 18 16.39 17.76 -7.76
C ALA A 18 16.87 17.32 -9.16
N CYS A 19 17.71 18.15 -9.78
CA CYS A 19 18.30 17.96 -11.10
C CYS A 19 19.06 16.64 -11.23
N SER A 20 18.42 15.65 -11.82
CA SER A 20 19.03 14.48 -12.48
C SER A 20 18.04 14.09 -13.56
N SER A 21 18.49 13.88 -14.79
CA SER A 21 17.61 13.37 -15.85
C SER A 21 16.96 12.09 -15.34
N ILE A 22 15.62 12.08 -15.21
CA ILE A 22 14.87 10.90 -14.77
C ILE A 22 15.23 9.76 -15.73
N SER A 23 15.75 8.67 -15.19
CA SER A 23 16.11 7.50 -15.99
C SER A 23 14.86 6.91 -16.64
N LYS A 24 14.97 6.52 -17.91
CA LYS A 24 13.94 5.76 -18.63
C LYS A 24 13.95 4.28 -18.28
N GLU A 25 14.98 3.81 -17.57
CA GLU A 25 15.17 2.40 -17.28
C GLU A 25 14.01 1.82 -16.43
N PRO A 26 13.56 0.59 -16.74
CA PRO A 26 12.61 -0.13 -15.92
C PRO A 26 13.02 -0.20 -14.45
N VAL A 27 12.11 0.20 -13.56
CA VAL A 27 12.31 0.08 -12.11
C VAL A 27 11.93 -1.34 -11.70
N LYS A 28 12.93 -2.21 -11.47
CA LYS A 28 12.75 -3.66 -11.23
C LYS A 28 12.71 -4.08 -9.76
N HIS A 29 13.04 -3.17 -8.85
CA HIS A 29 13.09 -3.44 -7.42
C HIS A 29 12.71 -2.19 -6.60
N ILE A 30 12.28 -2.41 -5.36
CA ILE A 30 11.98 -1.37 -4.37
C ILE A 30 13.09 -1.34 -3.33
N ASP A 31 14.09 -0.51 -3.60
CA ASP A 31 15.14 -0.22 -2.64
C ASP A 31 14.65 0.86 -1.67
N MET A 32 14.62 0.51 -0.38
CA MET A 32 14.12 1.42 0.65
C MET A 32 14.69 1.07 2.01
N TYR A 33 14.69 2.09 2.87
CA TYR A 33 15.19 1.98 4.22
C TYR A 33 14.17 2.51 5.23
N VAL A 34 13.59 1.59 6.01
CA VAL A 34 12.55 1.87 7.01
C VAL A 34 12.97 1.23 8.34
N LYS A 35 13.84 1.89 9.10
CA LYS A 35 14.34 1.36 10.37
C LYS A 35 13.25 1.31 11.47
N PRO A 36 13.24 0.27 12.34
CA PRO A 36 14.06 -0.95 12.30
C PRO A 36 13.47 -2.09 11.45
N TYR A 37 12.46 -1.81 10.62
CA TYR A 37 11.55 -2.79 10.03
C TYR A 37 12.02 -3.40 8.70
N TYR A 38 12.71 -2.64 7.85
CA TYR A 38 13.02 -3.07 6.49
C TYR A 38 14.25 -2.33 5.92
N ASP A 39 15.19 -3.06 5.32
CA ASP A 39 16.32 -2.54 4.53
C ASP A 39 16.50 -3.43 3.30
N ALA A 40 16.33 -2.87 2.11
CA ALA A 40 16.62 -3.55 0.85
C ALA A 40 17.42 -2.66 -0.09
N ARG A 41 18.37 -3.28 -0.81
CA ARG A 41 19.30 -2.63 -1.73
C ARG A 41 19.56 -3.54 -2.92
N ASP A 42 19.52 -2.98 -4.12
CA ASP A 42 19.73 -3.71 -5.37
C ASP A 42 18.81 -4.95 -5.47
N GLY A 43 17.55 -4.80 -5.03
CA GLY A 43 16.54 -5.87 -5.02
C GLY A 43 16.73 -6.98 -3.97
N ARG A 44 17.76 -6.86 -3.13
CA ARG A 44 18.08 -7.81 -2.06
C ARG A 44 17.67 -7.25 -0.71
N LEU A 45 16.96 -8.05 0.06
CA LEU A 45 16.58 -7.75 1.43
C LEU A 45 17.75 -8.04 2.36
N GLU A 46 18.22 -7.03 3.07
CA GLU A 46 19.34 -7.08 4.02
C GLU A 46 18.86 -7.20 5.47
N GLN A 47 17.74 -6.56 5.80
CA GLN A 47 17.13 -6.63 7.12
C GLN A 47 15.60 -6.59 7.02
N ILE A 48 14.94 -7.38 7.87
CA ILE A 48 13.50 -7.30 8.07
C ILE A 48 13.12 -7.61 9.51
N ASN A 49 12.12 -6.89 10.01
CA ASN A 49 11.52 -7.10 11.32
C ASN A 49 10.06 -6.62 11.27
N VAL A 50 9.22 -7.32 10.52
CA VAL A 50 7.80 -6.97 10.39
C VAL A 50 6.88 -8.07 10.92
N ASN A 51 7.32 -9.33 10.82
CA ASN A 51 6.57 -10.48 11.30
C ASN A 51 7.50 -11.69 11.47
N LYS A 52 7.79 -12.03 12.74
CA LYS A 52 8.71 -13.10 13.14
C LYS A 52 8.49 -14.46 12.46
N ASP A 53 7.26 -14.74 12.03
CA ASP A 53 6.90 -16.04 11.45
C ASP A 53 7.28 -16.14 9.96
N ILE A 54 7.58 -15.01 9.31
CA ILE A 54 7.97 -14.97 7.89
C ILE A 54 9.27 -14.22 7.62
N ASP A 55 9.77 -13.44 8.58
CA ASP A 55 10.98 -12.62 8.41
C ASP A 55 12.17 -13.45 7.91
N ALA A 56 12.41 -14.62 8.50
CA ALA A 56 13.48 -15.53 8.09
C ALA A 56 13.28 -16.13 6.67
N LEU A 57 12.03 -16.28 6.22
CA LEU A 57 11.74 -16.74 4.85
C LEU A 57 12.02 -15.63 3.84
N LEU A 58 11.57 -14.41 4.14
CA LEU A 58 11.78 -13.27 3.25
C LEU A 58 13.27 -12.94 3.07
N LEU A 59 14.08 -13.08 4.12
CA LEU A 59 15.54 -12.86 4.08
C LEU A 59 16.30 -13.82 3.15
N LYS A 60 15.74 -14.99 2.82
CA LYS A 60 16.38 -15.92 1.89
C LYS A 60 16.41 -15.41 0.45
N ASN A 61 15.63 -14.35 0.14
CA ASN A 61 15.62 -13.69 -1.16
C ASN A 61 15.30 -14.67 -2.33
N THR A 62 14.40 -15.63 -2.11
CA THR A 62 13.90 -16.52 -3.19
C THR A 62 12.39 -16.41 -3.35
N GLN A 63 11.90 -16.57 -4.58
CA GLN A 63 10.46 -16.56 -4.85
C GLN A 63 9.74 -17.71 -4.12
N LYS A 64 10.36 -18.90 -4.03
CA LYS A 64 9.78 -20.06 -3.33
C LYS A 64 9.59 -19.80 -1.84
N ASP A 65 10.55 -19.17 -1.18
CA ASP A 65 10.42 -18.81 0.23
C ASP A 65 9.42 -17.65 0.43
N PHE A 66 9.31 -16.73 -0.53
CA PHE A 66 8.25 -15.72 -0.55
C PHE A 66 6.85 -16.34 -0.65
N GLU A 67 6.63 -17.30 -1.55
CA GLU A 67 5.36 -18.01 -1.67
C GLU A 67 5.02 -18.77 -0.37
N SER A 68 6.04 -19.32 0.29
CA SER A 68 5.89 -19.95 1.62
C SER A 68 5.48 -18.94 2.69
N ALA A 69 6.08 -17.74 2.70
CA ALA A 69 5.70 -16.64 3.57
C ALA A 69 4.25 -16.19 3.33
N VAL A 70 3.84 -16.03 2.06
CA VAL A 70 2.45 -15.72 1.66
C VAL A 70 1.48 -16.75 2.23
N ASN A 71 1.77 -18.05 2.04
CA ASN A 71 0.93 -19.14 2.55
C ASN A 71 0.78 -19.11 4.08
N ILE A 72 1.83 -18.72 4.81
CA ILE A 72 1.78 -18.56 6.27
C ILE A 72 0.89 -17.38 6.65
N ILE A 73 1.00 -16.24 5.96
CA ILE A 73 0.23 -15.03 6.24
C ILE A 73 -1.26 -15.21 5.92
N GLU A 74 -1.59 -15.81 4.77
CA GLU A 74 -2.98 -16.06 4.36
C GLU A 74 -3.75 -16.95 5.36
N LYS A 75 -3.05 -17.80 6.13
CA LYS A 75 -3.66 -18.65 7.17
C LYS A 75 -3.95 -17.93 8.49
N LYS A 76 -3.45 -16.71 8.70
CA LYS A 76 -3.56 -15.98 9.97
C LYS A 76 -3.79 -14.48 9.79
N VAL A 77 -4.53 -14.13 8.75
CA VAL A 77 -4.71 -12.75 8.28
C VAL A 77 -5.28 -11.81 9.33
N ASP A 78 -5.99 -12.31 10.34
CA ASP A 78 -6.65 -11.53 11.39
C ASP A 78 -5.77 -10.50 12.09
N PHE A 79 -4.51 -10.84 12.38
CA PHE A 79 -3.57 -10.00 13.14
C PHE A 79 -2.35 -9.53 12.35
N VAL A 80 -2.36 -9.72 11.03
CA VAL A 80 -1.25 -9.29 10.17
C VAL A 80 -1.22 -7.77 10.06
N SER A 81 -0.10 -7.14 10.40
CA SER A 81 0.03 -5.68 10.37
C SER A 81 0.04 -5.13 8.94
N PRO A 82 -0.38 -3.87 8.72
CA PRO A 82 -0.18 -3.20 7.43
C PRO A 82 1.28 -3.23 6.94
N MET A 83 2.24 -3.04 7.84
CA MET A 83 3.67 -3.10 7.51
C MET A 83 4.11 -4.46 6.96
N THR A 84 3.55 -5.56 7.49
CA THR A 84 3.79 -6.90 6.95
C THR A 84 3.31 -6.99 5.50
N MET A 85 2.12 -6.45 5.21
CA MET A 85 1.56 -6.45 3.86
C MET A 85 2.35 -5.55 2.90
N PHE A 86 2.86 -4.41 3.37
CA PHE A 86 3.75 -3.56 2.57
C PHE A 86 5.09 -4.24 2.28
N ALA A 87 5.66 -4.97 3.25
CA ALA A 87 6.86 -5.77 3.01
C ALA A 87 6.62 -6.90 1.99
N LEU A 88 5.50 -7.63 2.10
CA LEU A 88 5.12 -8.63 1.09
C LEU A 88 4.95 -8.01 -0.30
N SER A 89 4.34 -6.84 -0.38
CA SER A 89 4.20 -6.10 -1.63
C SER A 89 5.55 -5.75 -2.25
N ALA A 90 6.47 -5.20 -1.46
CA ALA A 90 7.81 -4.87 -1.94
C ALA A 90 8.57 -6.11 -2.43
N ARG A 91 8.53 -7.20 -1.67
CA ARG A 91 9.18 -8.46 -2.07
C ARG A 91 8.56 -9.06 -3.33
N ALA A 92 7.23 -9.03 -3.46
CA ALA A 92 6.57 -9.46 -4.69
C ALA A 92 7.05 -8.63 -5.90
N TYR A 93 7.20 -7.31 -5.73
CA TYR A 93 7.71 -6.42 -6.76
C TYR A 93 9.16 -6.79 -7.17
N ASP A 94 10.04 -7.04 -6.18
CA ASP A 94 11.43 -7.42 -6.40
C ASP A 94 11.57 -8.76 -7.17
N PHE A 95 10.60 -9.66 -7.04
CA PHE A 95 10.54 -10.91 -7.82
C PHE A 95 9.83 -10.76 -9.17
N GLY A 96 9.43 -9.55 -9.57
CA GLY A 96 8.67 -9.29 -10.80
C GLY A 96 7.20 -9.71 -10.76
N LEU A 97 6.70 -10.16 -9.59
CA LEU A 97 5.30 -10.53 -9.36
C LEU A 97 4.44 -9.28 -9.12
N ARG A 98 4.39 -8.38 -10.09
CA ARG A 98 3.86 -7.02 -9.87
C ARG A 98 2.36 -6.98 -9.58
N ASP A 99 1.55 -7.89 -10.11
CA ASP A 99 0.13 -8.02 -9.72
C ASP A 99 -0.05 -8.45 -8.27
N GLU A 100 0.80 -9.37 -7.82
CA GLU A 100 0.85 -9.81 -6.43
C GLU A 100 1.29 -8.65 -5.52
N ALA A 101 2.22 -7.82 -5.99
CA ALA A 101 2.64 -6.59 -5.30
C ALA A 101 1.47 -5.62 -5.12
N VAL A 102 0.67 -5.38 -6.17
CA VAL A 102 -0.55 -4.53 -6.10
C VAL A 102 -1.56 -5.12 -5.11
N LYS A 103 -1.79 -6.43 -5.16
CA LYS A 103 -2.71 -7.13 -4.24
C LYS A 103 -2.33 -6.89 -2.76
N TRP A 104 -1.07 -7.14 -2.39
CA TRP A 104 -0.61 -6.93 -1.02
C TRP A 104 -0.60 -5.45 -0.63
N PHE A 105 -0.23 -4.57 -1.54
CA PHE A 105 -0.21 -3.13 -1.30
C PHE A 105 -1.60 -2.60 -0.96
N TYR A 106 -2.60 -2.88 -1.79
CA TYR A 106 -3.96 -2.37 -1.57
C TYR A 106 -4.63 -2.99 -0.34
N ARG A 107 -4.41 -4.28 -0.07
CA ARG A 107 -4.86 -4.92 1.19
C ARG A 107 -4.23 -4.23 2.42
N GLY A 108 -2.92 -3.99 2.39
CA GLY A 108 -2.19 -3.28 3.45
C GLY A 108 -2.67 -1.84 3.63
N GLN A 109 -2.90 -1.13 2.52
CA GLN A 109 -3.38 0.25 2.54
C GLN A 109 -4.79 0.34 3.14
N ASN A 110 -5.73 -0.49 2.69
CA ASN A 110 -7.09 -0.48 3.21
C ASN A 110 -7.12 -0.83 4.69
N ARG A 111 -6.33 -1.84 5.09
CA ARG A 111 -6.18 -2.21 6.51
C ARG A 111 -5.62 -1.07 7.36
N LEU A 112 -4.62 -0.34 6.86
CA LEU A 112 -4.08 0.83 7.55
C LEU A 112 -5.13 1.92 7.69
N ILE A 113 -5.86 2.23 6.61
CA ILE A 113 -6.89 3.27 6.60
C ILE A 113 -7.98 2.97 7.63
N THR A 114 -8.49 1.74 7.66
CA THR A 114 -9.51 1.34 8.65
C THR A 114 -8.96 1.38 10.07
N ALA A 115 -7.71 0.94 10.28
CA ALA A 115 -7.07 1.01 11.59
C ALA A 115 -6.90 2.45 12.08
N LEU A 116 -6.40 3.34 11.23
CA LEU A 116 -6.20 4.76 11.56
C LEU A 116 -7.51 5.53 11.75
N TYR A 117 -8.60 5.07 11.14
CA TYR A 117 -9.92 5.63 11.40
C TYR A 117 -10.39 5.28 12.81
N VAL A 118 -10.33 4.00 13.19
CA VAL A 118 -10.86 3.50 14.46
C VAL A 118 -9.97 3.86 15.65
N LEU A 119 -8.66 3.62 15.52
CA LEU A 119 -7.70 3.69 16.63
C LEU A 119 -7.11 5.08 16.81
N ASP A 120 -6.77 5.42 18.06
CA ASP A 120 -6.04 6.63 18.43
C ASP A 120 -4.56 6.31 18.69
N LEU A 121 -3.87 5.85 17.65
CA LEU A 121 -2.47 5.46 17.72
C LEU A 121 -1.56 6.67 17.94
N ASP A 122 -0.42 6.43 18.60
CA ASP A 122 0.61 7.46 18.78
C ASP A 122 1.19 7.94 17.43
N LYS A 123 1.70 9.17 17.42
CA LYS A 123 2.19 9.83 16.20
C LYS A 123 3.30 9.05 15.50
N LEU A 124 4.18 8.37 16.24
CA LEU A 124 5.29 7.63 15.68
C LEU A 124 4.79 6.38 14.96
N THR A 125 3.87 5.63 15.57
CA THR A 125 3.22 4.47 14.94
C THR A 125 2.48 4.87 13.66
N VAL A 126 1.71 5.97 13.70
CA VAL A 126 1.04 6.50 12.51
C VAL A 126 2.06 6.81 11.43
N SER A 127 3.08 7.61 11.75
CA SER A 127 4.13 8.04 10.81
C SER A 127 4.84 6.85 10.16
N ASN A 128 5.28 5.87 10.95
CA ASN A 128 6.01 4.70 10.45
C ASN A 128 5.17 3.89 9.45
N ASN A 129 3.90 3.64 9.77
CA ASN A 129 3.01 2.91 8.87
C ASN A 129 2.72 3.68 7.58
N THR A 130 2.42 4.98 7.69
CA THR A 130 2.12 5.81 6.52
C THR A 130 3.34 6.00 5.62
N ALA A 131 4.52 6.21 6.20
CA ALA A 131 5.77 6.39 5.45
C ALA A 131 6.17 5.10 4.73
N PHE A 132 6.07 3.94 5.38
CA PHE A 132 6.33 2.65 4.72
C PHE A 132 5.34 2.43 3.55
N GLY A 133 4.04 2.64 3.79
CA GLY A 133 3.04 2.56 2.72
C GLY A 133 3.32 3.52 1.56
N GLN A 134 3.76 4.75 1.83
CA GLN A 134 4.14 5.70 0.78
C GLN A 134 5.36 5.25 -0.03
N LEU A 135 6.41 4.75 0.66
CA LEU A 135 7.65 4.29 0.01
C LEU A 135 7.44 3.07 -0.89
N VAL A 136 6.51 2.19 -0.55
CA VAL A 136 6.11 1.08 -1.43
C VAL A 136 5.17 1.57 -2.54
N GLY A 137 4.19 2.39 -2.17
CA GLY A 137 3.17 2.90 -3.09
C GLY A 137 3.71 3.74 -4.24
N GLN A 138 4.81 4.47 -4.04
CA GLN A 138 5.45 5.25 -5.11
C GLN A 138 5.99 4.38 -6.27
N HIS A 139 6.16 3.06 -6.05
CA HIS A 139 6.61 2.11 -7.06
C HIS A 139 5.44 1.26 -7.57
N VAL A 140 4.58 0.79 -6.66
CA VAL A 140 3.47 -0.11 -6.99
C VAL A 140 2.35 0.62 -7.74
N ASN A 141 1.99 1.84 -7.34
CA ASN A 141 0.88 2.55 -7.98
C ASN A 141 1.16 2.89 -9.45
N PRO A 142 2.34 3.44 -9.82
CA PRO A 142 2.66 3.67 -11.24
C PRO A 142 2.43 2.47 -12.15
N TYR A 143 2.78 1.26 -11.68
CA TYR A 143 2.48 -0.01 -12.36
C TYR A 143 0.99 -0.34 -12.34
N ALA A 144 0.33 -0.25 -11.18
CA ALA A 144 -1.08 -0.58 -11.04
C ALA A 144 -1.92 0.17 -12.08
N PHE A 145 -1.66 1.47 -12.25
CA PHE A 145 -2.37 2.33 -13.20
C PHE A 145 -1.88 2.24 -14.65
N CYS A 146 -1.00 1.29 -15.02
CA CYS A 146 -0.71 1.01 -16.43
C CYS A 146 -1.95 0.49 -17.18
N ASP A 147 -2.86 -0.18 -16.47
CA ASP A 147 -4.16 -0.61 -16.95
C ASP A 147 -5.23 -0.20 -15.93
N LEU A 148 -6.05 0.81 -16.27
CA LEU A 148 -7.07 1.34 -15.37
C LEU A 148 -8.14 0.31 -14.98
N ASN A 149 -8.49 -0.62 -15.88
CA ASN A 149 -9.48 -1.65 -15.59
C ASN A 149 -8.91 -2.68 -14.61
N LYS A 150 -7.65 -3.07 -14.81
CA LYS A 150 -6.94 -3.98 -13.91
C LYS A 150 -6.73 -3.34 -12.54
N GLN A 151 -6.36 -2.07 -12.51
CA GLN A 151 -6.22 -1.29 -11.29
C GLN A 151 -7.53 -1.24 -10.51
N HIS A 152 -8.64 -0.94 -11.18
CA HIS A 152 -9.97 -0.89 -10.58
C HIS A 152 -10.34 -2.23 -9.95
N LYS A 153 -10.19 -3.32 -10.70
CA LYS A 153 -10.46 -4.68 -10.23
C LYS A 153 -9.64 -5.00 -8.98
N ALA A 154 -8.33 -4.68 -8.98
CA ALA A 154 -7.46 -4.92 -7.84
C ALA A 154 -7.86 -4.06 -6.61
N ALA A 155 -8.28 -2.82 -6.82
CA ALA A 155 -8.75 -1.94 -5.75
C ALA A 155 -10.06 -2.47 -5.13
N GLN A 156 -11.04 -2.86 -5.96
CA GLN A 156 -12.29 -3.48 -5.52
C GLN A 156 -12.03 -4.77 -4.74
N ASP A 157 -11.22 -5.68 -5.28
CA ASP A 157 -10.87 -6.94 -4.62
C ASP A 157 -10.21 -6.72 -3.26
N ALA A 158 -9.36 -5.69 -3.13
CA ALA A 158 -8.72 -5.34 -1.87
C ALA A 158 -9.68 -4.72 -0.86
N ILE A 159 -10.72 -3.99 -1.30
CA ILE A 159 -11.77 -3.46 -0.42
C ILE A 159 -12.62 -4.62 0.11
N ASP A 160 -13.08 -5.50 -0.78
CA ASP A 160 -13.88 -6.66 -0.41
C ASP A 160 -13.11 -7.60 0.53
N TRP A 161 -11.83 -7.81 0.24
CA TRP A 161 -10.95 -8.59 1.12
C TRP A 161 -10.83 -7.95 2.51
N ALA A 162 -10.65 -6.63 2.60
CA ALA A 162 -10.51 -5.94 3.89
C ALA A 162 -11.78 -6.00 4.75
N LYS A 163 -12.95 -5.94 4.10
CA LYS A 163 -14.27 -6.12 4.75
C LYS A 163 -14.48 -7.55 5.24
N ASN A 164 -14.04 -8.54 4.47
CA ASN A 164 -14.17 -9.95 4.82
C ASN A 164 -13.12 -10.42 5.85
N HIS A 165 -12.00 -9.71 5.97
CA HIS A 165 -10.90 -10.00 6.90
C HIS A 165 -10.54 -8.76 7.72
N PRO A 166 -11.47 -8.26 8.56
CA PRO A 166 -11.24 -7.06 9.34
C PRO A 166 -10.05 -7.27 10.28
N TYR A 167 -9.23 -6.23 10.42
CA TYR A 167 -8.02 -6.31 11.23
C TYR A 167 -8.38 -6.39 12.72
N GLN A 168 -8.24 -7.58 13.31
CA GLN A 168 -8.75 -7.86 14.66
C GLN A 168 -8.11 -6.97 15.74
N THR A 169 -6.91 -6.45 15.47
CA THR A 169 -6.24 -5.44 16.31
C THR A 169 -7.12 -4.24 16.61
N VAL A 170 -8.02 -3.82 15.70
CA VAL A 170 -8.90 -2.66 15.97
C VAL A 170 -9.85 -2.90 17.14
N PHE A 171 -10.14 -4.17 17.47
CA PHE A 171 -11.05 -4.55 18.56
C PHE A 171 -10.35 -4.81 19.89
N LEU A 172 -9.01 -4.74 19.94
CA LEU A 172 -8.25 -5.00 21.16
C LEU A 172 -8.47 -3.89 22.21
N PRO A 173 -9.11 -4.17 23.36
CA PRO A 173 -9.50 -3.14 24.33
C PRO A 173 -8.32 -2.35 24.90
N GLN A 174 -7.13 -2.94 24.92
CA GLN A 174 -5.89 -2.31 25.37
C GLN A 174 -5.37 -1.20 24.44
N LEU A 175 -5.83 -1.14 23.18
CA LEU A 175 -5.43 -0.09 22.26
C LEU A 175 -6.37 1.12 22.38
N PRO A 176 -5.85 2.35 22.39
CA PRO A 176 -6.67 3.55 22.44
C PRO A 176 -7.51 3.69 21.15
N SER A 177 -8.72 4.25 21.29
CA SER A 177 -9.69 4.39 20.21
C SER A 177 -10.23 5.81 20.15
N LYS A 178 -10.44 6.32 18.93
CA LYS A 178 -11.10 7.61 18.69
C LYS A 178 -12.61 7.51 18.89
N HIS A 179 -13.14 6.29 18.92
CA HIS A 179 -14.57 5.99 18.93
C HIS A 179 -14.92 5.07 20.10
N GLN A 180 -16.08 5.33 20.73
CA GLN A 180 -16.61 4.46 21.78
C GLN A 180 -17.04 3.09 21.21
N ASP A 181 -17.79 3.11 20.09
CA ASP A 181 -18.16 1.90 19.36
C ASP A 181 -17.21 1.67 18.18
N ARG A 182 -16.30 0.71 18.36
CA ARG A 182 -15.30 0.37 17.34
C ARG A 182 -15.88 -0.41 16.16
N LYS A 183 -16.95 -1.17 16.36
CA LYS A 183 -17.61 -1.93 15.29
C LYS A 183 -18.32 -0.98 14.35
N GLN A 184 -19.04 -0.01 14.91
CA GLN A 184 -19.67 1.04 14.12
C GLN A 184 -18.62 1.89 13.39
N ALA A 185 -17.56 2.31 14.07
CA ALA A 185 -16.48 3.07 13.44
C ALA A 185 -15.78 2.30 12.30
N LEU A 186 -15.60 0.99 12.45
CA LEU A 186 -15.06 0.16 11.37
C LEU A 186 -15.99 0.16 10.14
N LYS A 187 -17.30 0.01 10.34
CA LYS A 187 -18.28 0.06 9.24
C LYS A 187 -18.28 1.40 8.50
N GLU A 188 -18.12 2.51 9.23
CA GLU A 188 -17.94 3.82 8.63
C GLU A 188 -16.64 3.93 7.82
N ALA A 189 -15.54 3.35 8.33
CA ALA A 189 -14.28 3.31 7.62
C ALA A 189 -14.36 2.47 6.33
N GLU A 190 -15.03 1.33 6.37
CA GLU A 190 -15.30 0.47 5.21
C GLU A 190 -16.10 1.22 4.14
N ALA A 191 -17.16 1.96 4.53
CA ALA A 191 -17.93 2.79 3.60
C ALA A 191 -17.09 3.91 2.96
N LYS A 192 -16.10 4.44 3.68
CA LYS A 192 -15.13 5.41 3.12
C LYS A 192 -14.21 4.78 2.10
N LEU A 193 -13.89 3.49 2.21
CA LEU A 193 -13.13 2.79 1.17
C LEU A 193 -13.93 2.70 -0.12
N ASP A 194 -15.22 2.33 -0.05
CA ASP A 194 -16.11 2.30 -1.21
C ASP A 194 -16.21 3.68 -1.87
N ALA A 195 -16.44 4.72 -1.05
CA ALA A 195 -16.54 6.09 -1.55
C ALA A 195 -15.26 6.56 -2.27
N ARG A 196 -14.08 6.12 -1.82
CA ARG A 196 -12.80 6.42 -2.49
C ARG A 196 -12.71 5.78 -3.87
N LEU A 197 -13.18 4.54 -4.04
CA LEU A 197 -13.18 3.89 -5.35
C LEU A 197 -14.15 4.58 -6.31
N VAL A 198 -15.36 4.92 -5.84
CA VAL A 198 -16.33 5.69 -6.63
C VAL A 198 -15.79 7.08 -7.03
N GLU A 199 -15.02 7.73 -6.15
CA GLU A 199 -14.36 9.00 -6.47
C GLU A 199 -13.27 8.82 -7.54
N GLN A 200 -12.50 7.74 -7.46
CA GLN A 200 -11.50 7.40 -8.47
C GLN A 200 -12.18 7.18 -9.84
N ASP A 201 -13.30 6.47 -9.89
CA ASP A 201 -14.06 6.24 -11.11
C ASP A 201 -14.56 7.54 -11.72
N ARG A 202 -15.10 8.44 -10.87
CA ARG A 202 -15.50 9.79 -11.29
C ARG A 202 -14.34 10.62 -11.80
N TYR A 203 -13.15 10.50 -11.20
CA TYR A 203 -11.95 11.20 -11.65
C TYR A 203 -11.55 10.76 -13.07
N PHE A 204 -11.47 9.46 -13.34
CA PHE A 204 -11.04 8.93 -14.65
C PHE A 204 -12.13 8.94 -15.73
N ALA A 205 -13.41 9.02 -15.35
CA ALA A 205 -14.51 9.24 -16.29
C ALA A 205 -14.50 10.67 -16.87
N ASN A 206 -13.89 11.64 -16.18
CA ASN A 206 -13.69 12.98 -16.69
C ASN A 206 -12.51 13.00 -17.68
N SER A 207 -12.77 13.40 -18.92
CA SER A 207 -11.78 13.38 -20.01
C SER A 207 -10.62 14.37 -19.80
N GLU A 208 -10.86 15.53 -19.18
CA GLU A 208 -9.83 16.52 -18.88
C GLU A 208 -8.87 16.01 -17.80
N ASN A 209 -9.42 15.44 -16.72
CA ASN A 209 -8.63 14.82 -15.66
C ASN A 209 -7.78 13.68 -16.21
N LYS A 210 -8.38 12.80 -17.03
CA LYS A 210 -7.68 11.69 -17.65
C LYS A 210 -6.55 12.16 -18.57
N ALA A 211 -6.81 13.13 -19.45
CA ALA A 211 -5.80 13.68 -20.35
C ALA A 211 -4.65 14.35 -19.58
N LYS A 212 -4.95 15.09 -18.51
CA LYS A 212 -3.95 15.68 -17.62
C LYS A 212 -3.09 14.60 -16.96
N TRP A 213 -3.70 13.56 -16.42
CA TRP A 213 -3.00 12.44 -15.80
C TRP A 213 -2.12 11.67 -16.79
N GLU A 214 -2.60 11.43 -18.02
CA GLU A 214 -1.81 10.80 -19.10
C GLU A 214 -0.59 11.65 -19.47
N LYS A 215 -0.78 12.97 -19.59
CA LYS A 215 0.32 13.91 -19.84
C LYS A 215 1.35 13.91 -18.72
N GLU A 216 0.93 13.97 -17.47
CA GLU A 216 1.84 13.91 -16.32
C GLU A 216 2.67 12.61 -16.32
N ARG A 217 2.07 11.48 -16.71
CA ARG A 217 2.80 10.22 -16.84
C ARG A 217 3.83 10.23 -17.96
N GLN A 218 3.49 10.81 -19.10
CA GLN A 218 4.41 10.96 -20.23
C GLN A 218 5.59 11.87 -19.87
N ASP A 219 5.31 13.03 -19.28
CA ASP A 219 6.33 14.03 -18.90
C ASP A 219 7.32 13.47 -17.86
N ASN A 220 6.89 12.49 -17.05
CA ASN A 220 7.70 11.85 -16.00
C ASN A 220 8.22 10.44 -16.36
N LEU A 221 8.09 10.02 -17.64
CA LEU A 221 8.56 8.72 -18.15
C LEU A 221 7.98 7.53 -17.37
N VAL A 222 6.77 7.68 -16.83
CA VAL A 222 6.17 6.69 -15.92
C VAL A 222 5.89 5.39 -16.66
N ASN A 223 5.42 5.46 -17.90
CA ASN A 223 5.07 4.26 -18.65
C ASN A 223 6.31 3.43 -18.98
N GLU A 224 7.40 4.08 -19.38
CA GLU A 224 8.68 3.43 -19.68
C GLU A 224 9.28 2.75 -18.44
N ARG A 225 9.20 3.43 -17.29
CA ARG A 225 9.80 2.95 -16.04
C ARG A 225 9.00 1.83 -15.38
N PHE A 226 7.67 1.83 -15.53
CA PHE A 226 6.80 0.97 -14.70
C PHE A 226 5.89 0.03 -15.51
N CYS A 227 5.59 0.31 -16.78
CA CYS A 227 4.66 -0.49 -17.62
C CYS A 227 5.37 -1.48 -18.56
N TRP A 228 6.42 -2.14 -18.07
CA TRP A 228 7.07 -3.29 -18.73
C TRP A 228 6.41 -4.61 -18.30
#